data_AF-A0AA35SGX4-F1
#
_entry.id   AF-A0AA35SGX4-F1
#
_cell.length_a   1.000
_cell.length_b   1.000
_cell.length_c   1.000
_cell.angle_alpha   90.00
_cell.angle_beta   90.00
_cell.angle_gamma   90.00
#
_symmetry.space_group_name_H-M   'P 1'
#
loop_
_entity.id
_entity.type
_entity.pdbx_description
1 polymer ?
#
loop_
_entity_poly.entity_id
_entity_poly.type
_entity_poly.pdbx_seq_one_letter_code
_entity_poly.pdbx_strand_id
1 'polypeptide(L)' 'MQNVQLAAWDTGVGMQWSTGRITMEEPTYQLLGIDASQEYIIGFFYTGYPADISEPKRQPAGEFIRWVA' A
#
# COMPACT_ATOMS: atom_id res chain seq x y z
N MET A 1 -3.40 -2.91 -5.57
CA MET A 1 -3.27 -1.82 -4.59
C MET A 1 -2.93 -0.48 -5.25
N GLN A 2 -1.89 -0.38 -6.08
CA GLN A 2 -1.49 0.89 -6.71
C GLN A 2 -2.62 1.64 -7.47
N ASN A 3 -3.44 0.96 -8.28
CA ASN A 3 -4.52 1.63 -9.02
C ASN A 3 -5.54 2.31 -8.09
N VAL A 4 -5.81 1.73 -6.92
CA VAL A 4 -6.72 2.32 -5.91
C VAL A 4 -6.12 3.61 -5.35
N GLN A 5 -4.81 3.60 -5.05
CA GLN A 5 -4.12 4.81 -4.56
C GLN A 5 -4.11 5.92 -5.62
N LEU A 6 -3.91 5.58 -6.90
CA LEU A 6 -3.95 6.55 -7.99
C LEU A 6 -5.36 7.15 -8.18
N ALA A 7 -6.40 6.31 -8.16
CA ALA A 7 -7.78 6.77 -8.28
C ALA A 7 -8.20 7.63 -7.08
N ALA A 8 -7.80 7.25 -5.86
CA ALA A 8 -8.05 8.04 -4.67
C ALA A 8 -7.35 9.40 -4.71
N TRP A 9 -6.09 9.42 -5.16
CA TRP A 9 -5.31 10.65 -5.30
C TRP A 9 -5.96 11.65 -6.27
N ASP A 10 -6.51 11.16 -7.39
CA ASP A 10 -7.26 11.99 -8.34
C ASP A 10 -8.45 12.72 -7.69
N THR A 11 -9.02 12.13 -6.64
CA THR A 11 -10.12 12.72 -5.84
C THR A 11 -9.66 13.46 -4.58
N GLY A 12 -8.34 13.67 -4.40
CA GLY A 12 -7.77 14.36 -3.24
C GLY A 12 -7.62 13.49 -1.97
N VAL A 13 -7.84 12.18 -2.06
CA VAL A 13 -7.67 11.25 -0.94
C VAL A 13 -6.27 10.67 -0.96
N GLY A 14 -5.51 10.96 0.09
CA GLY A 14 -4.20 10.36 0.35
C GLY A 14 -4.35 8.94 0.92
N MET A 15 -3.40 8.07 0.56
CA MET A 15 -3.39 6.68 1.03
C MET A 15 -1.98 6.22 1.39
N GLN A 16 -1.83 5.61 2.57
CA GLN A 16 -0.66 4.83 2.95
C GLN A 16 -0.99 3.34 2.84
N TRP A 17 -0.14 2.58 2.15
CA TRP A 17 -0.19 1.12 2.13
C TRP A 17 0.76 0.55 3.18
N SER A 18 0.23 -0.24 4.12
CA SER A 18 1.01 -1.01 5.10
C SER A 18 0.91 -2.51 4.87
N THR A 19 2.04 -3.20 5.02
CA THR A 19 2.17 -4.67 4.97
C THR A 19 2.81 -5.21 6.26
N GLY A 20 2.68 -4.48 7.37
CA GLY A 20 3.25 -4.86 8.65
C GLY A 20 2.62 -6.11 9.25
N ARG A 21 3.12 -6.54 10.43
CA ARG A 21 2.70 -7.78 11.12
C ARG A 21 1.19 -7.95 11.27
N ILE A 22 0.45 -6.86 11.41
CA ILE A 22 -1.00 -6.85 11.50
C ILE A 22 -1.69 -7.62 10.36
N THR A 23 -1.08 -7.73 9.17
CA THR A 23 -1.65 -8.52 8.05
C THR A 23 -1.56 -10.03 8.23
N MET A 24 -0.84 -10.52 9.25
CA MET A 24 -0.59 -11.94 9.52
C MET A 24 -1.01 -12.35 10.93
N GLU A 25 -1.48 -11.42 11.75
CA GLU A 25 -1.85 -11.68 13.14
C GLU A 25 -3.23 -12.33 13.20
N GLU A 26 -3.29 -13.52 13.82
CA GLU A 26 -4.53 -14.27 14.05
C GLU A 26 -5.68 -13.41 14.62
N PRO A 27 -5.46 -12.51 15.61
CA PRO A 27 -6.51 -11.59 16.07
C PRO A 27 -7.09 -10.70 14.98
N THR A 28 -6.30 -10.31 13.97
CA THR A 28 -6.78 -9.48 12.86
C THR A 28 -7.71 -10.26 11.94
N TYR A 29 -7.36 -11.51 11.61
CA TYR A 29 -8.22 -12.39 10.82
C TYR A 29 -9.53 -12.68 11.55
N GLN A 30 -9.46 -13.00 12.85
CA GLN A 30 -10.64 -13.24 13.68
C GLN A 30 -11.54 -12.01 13.76
N LEU A 31 -10.97 -10.82 13.99
CA LEU A 31 -11.73 -9.57 14.08
C LEU A 31 -12.45 -9.23 12.77
N LEU A 32 -11.80 -9.49 11.63
CA LEU A 32 -12.34 -9.20 10.30
C LEU A 32 -13.21 -10.35 9.74
N GLY A 33 -13.26 -11.49 10.42
CA GLY A 33 -14.01 -12.67 9.98
C GLY A 33 -13.44 -13.34 8.73
N ILE A 34 -12.11 -13.26 8.53
CA ILE A 34 -11.42 -13.82 7.36
C ILE A 34 -10.92 -15.22 7.69
N ASP A 35 -11.23 -16.21 6.83
CA ASP A 35 -10.68 -17.56 6.92
C ASP A 35 -9.25 -17.59 6.35
N ALA A 36 -8.27 -17.64 7.24
CA ALA A 36 -6.85 -17.65 6.90
C ALA A 36 -6.41 -18.90 6.09
N SER A 37 -7.24 -19.94 5.99
CA SER A 37 -6.98 -21.11 5.14
C SER A 37 -7.34 -20.87 3.67
N GLN A 38 -8.20 -19.89 3.38
CA GLN A 38 -8.70 -19.57 2.05
C GLN A 38 -8.12 -18.26 1.52
N GLU A 39 -7.92 -17.29 2.39
CA GLU A 39 -7.53 -15.92 2.04
C GLU A 39 -6.39 -15.41 2.91
N TYR A 40 -5.64 -14.45 2.39
CA TYR A 40 -4.60 -13.76 3.15
C TYR A 40 -4.62 -12.25 2.86
N ILE A 41 -4.31 -11.47 3.88
CA ILE A 41 -4.30 -10.01 3.81
C ILE A 41 -2.98 -9.55 3.18
N ILE A 42 -3.06 -8.94 1.98
CA ILE A 42 -1.89 -8.39 1.28
C ILE A 42 -1.45 -7.01 1.77
N GLY A 43 -2.30 -6.34 2.57
CA GLY A 43 -2.03 -5.03 3.11
C GLY A 43 -3.27 -4.28 3.54
N PHE A 44 -3.05 -3.20 4.29
CA PHE A 44 -4.09 -2.24 4.67
C PHE A 44 -3.85 -0.91 3.99
N PHE A 45 -4.95 -0.23 3.65
CA PHE A 45 -4.93 1.18 3.30
C PHE A 45 -5.34 2.02 4.49
N TYR A 46 -4.47 2.93 4.91
CA TYR A 46 -4.83 4.05 5.76
C TYR A 46 -5.09 5.25 4.87
N THR A 47 -6.30 5.81 4.94
CA THR A 47 -6.79 6.76 3.93
C THR A 47 -7.40 7.98 4.58
N GLY A 48 -7.26 9.14 3.94
CA GLY A 48 -7.89 10.38 4.38
C GLY A 48 -7.48 11.57 3.51
N TYR A 49 -8.05 12.73 3.82
CA TYR A 49 -7.60 13.97 3.20
C TYR A 49 -6.27 14.40 3.85
N PRO A 50 -5.18 14.52 3.07
CA PRO A 50 -3.86 14.79 3.62
C PRO A 50 -3.79 16.22 4.16
N ALA A 51 -3.23 16.38 5.36
CA ALA A 51 -2.91 17.70 5.92
C ALA A 51 -1.65 18.31 5.28
N ASP A 52 -0.76 17.46 4.75
CA ASP A 52 0.47 17.84 4.05
C ASP A 52 0.79 16.82 2.95
N ILE A 53 1.48 17.26 1.89
CA ILE A 53 1.89 16.43 0.75
C ILE A 53 3.42 16.42 0.70
N SER A 54 4.02 15.28 1.04
CA SER A 54 5.47 15.13 1.03
C SER A 54 6.03 14.89 -0.38
N GLU A 55 7.20 15.45 -0.65
CA GLU A 55 7.92 15.18 -1.89
C GLU A 55 8.59 13.79 -1.89
N PRO A 56 8.36 12.96 -2.93
CA PRO A 56 8.95 11.64 -3.00
C PRO A 56 10.45 11.72 -3.31
N LYS A 57 11.27 11.06 -2.48
CA LYS A 57 12.68 10.80 -2.79
C LYS A 57 12.79 9.53 -3.65
N ARG A 58 13.48 9.60 -4.78
CA ARG A 58 13.70 8.47 -5.71
C ARG A 58 15.16 8.44 -6.15
N GLN A 59 15.72 7.24 -6.31
CA GLN A 59 17.02 7.09 -6.97
C GLN A 59 16.88 7.39 -8.47
N PRO A 60 17.87 8.05 -9.09
CA PRO A 60 17.90 8.22 -10.54
C PRO A 60 17.79 6.88 -11.27
N ALA A 61 16.95 6.83 -12.31
CA ALA A 61 16.66 5.59 -13.02
C ALA A 61 17.90 4.93 -13.64
N GLY A 62 18.88 5.75 -14.08
CA GLY A 62 20.14 5.27 -14.61
C GLY A 62 20.99 4.45 -13.64
N GLU A 63 20.72 4.51 -12.33
CA GLU A 63 21.43 3.70 -11.33
C GLU A 63 20.98 2.23 -11.31
N PHE A 64 19.77 1.92 -11.81
CA PHE A 64 19.19 0.56 -11.76
C PHE A 64 18.64 0.04 -13.10
N ILE A 65 18.67 0.84 -14.17
CA ILE A 65 18.32 0.38 -15.52
C ILE A 65 19.55 -0.26 -16.19
N ARG A 66 19.35 -1.42 -16.82
CA ARG A 66 20.33 -2.05 -17.72
C ARG A 66 19.76 -2.17 -19.13
N TRP A 67 20.51 -1.65 -20.09
CA TRP A 67 20.23 -1.80 -21.51
C TRP A 67 21.00 -3.01 -22.04
N VAL A 68 20.34 -3.82 -22.87
CA VAL A 68 20.97 -4.92 -23.61
C VAL A 68 20.76 -4.65 -25.10
N ALA A 69 21.80 -4.96 -25.89
CA ALA A 69 21.79 -4.79 -27.34
C ALA A 69 20.96 -5.86 -28.04
#